data_AF-A0A7Y0KS87-F1
#
_entry.id   AF-A0A7Y0KS87-F1
#
_cell.length_a   1.000
_cell.length_b   1.000
_cell.length_c   1.000
_cell.angle_alpha   90.00
_cell.angle_beta   90.00
_cell.angle_gamma   90.00
#
_symmetry.space_group_name_H-M   'P 1'
#
loop_
_entity.id
_entity.type
_entity.pdbx_description
1 polymer ?
#
loop_
_entity_poly.entity_id
_entity_poly.type
_entity_poly.pdbx_seq_one_letter_code
_entity_poly.pdbx_strand_id
1 'polypeptide(L)'
;MHRLLFAAASLFSASSIFCGAVEADEKALFSCINKYKSLGISPDAALNECKEKSLANCIKSLMGKEKVESSAGKVREGYLIDLGDDNSVWMDGPEWRDRGCKPVTKGQSRTTRIGDPWNGFLKLEWFRQGTCSKSELKLGGTYSLGEAKNACELKAIEED
;
A
#
# COMPACT_ATOMS: atom_id res chain seq x y z
N MET A 1 -52.99 7.30 -32.36
CA MET A 1 -52.15 7.96 -31.35
C MET A 1 -50.83 7.19 -31.31
N HIS A 2 -49.78 7.57 -32.06
CA HIS A 2 -48.62 8.37 -31.61
C HIS A 2 -48.20 8.03 -30.17
N ARG A 3 -47.15 7.25 -29.93
CA ARG A 3 -45.69 7.56 -29.83
C ARG A 3 -45.29 7.10 -28.40
N LEU A 4 -44.15 6.51 -28.03
CA LEU A 4 -42.78 6.48 -28.52
C LEU A 4 -42.09 5.26 -27.88
N LEU A 5 -41.18 4.66 -28.64
CA LEU A 5 -40.16 3.72 -28.17
C LEU A 5 -39.15 4.43 -27.26
N PHE A 6 -38.76 3.80 -26.16
CA PHE A 6 -37.42 3.94 -25.60
C PHE A 6 -36.86 2.56 -25.28
N ALA A 7 -35.96 2.11 -26.16
CA ALA A 7 -34.96 1.12 -25.82
C ALA A 7 -33.91 1.81 -24.94
N ALA A 8 -33.57 1.20 -23.80
CA ALA A 8 -32.31 1.49 -23.12
C ALA A 8 -31.62 0.16 -22.85
N ALA A 9 -30.55 -0.04 -23.59
CA ALA A 9 -29.64 -1.16 -23.52
C ALA A 9 -28.86 -1.18 -22.20
N SER A 10 -28.72 -2.39 -21.66
CA SER A 10 -27.59 -2.96 -20.91
C SER A 10 -26.39 -2.06 -20.59
N LEU A 11 -25.93 -2.09 -19.33
CA LEU A 11 -24.50 -2.23 -19.00
C LEU A 11 -24.34 -3.14 -17.77
N PHE A 12 -23.93 -4.38 -18.04
CA PHE A 12 -23.16 -5.22 -17.14
C PHE A 12 -21.78 -4.58 -16.90
N SER A 13 -21.10 -5.04 -15.84
CA SER A 13 -19.65 -4.88 -15.54
C SER A 13 -19.33 -3.67 -14.65
N ALA A 14 -18.51 -3.73 -13.60
CA ALA A 14 -17.54 -4.74 -13.20
C ALA A 14 -17.26 -4.61 -11.69
N SER A 15 -17.53 -5.68 -10.93
CA SER A 15 -16.89 -5.91 -9.63
C SER A 15 -15.74 -6.89 -9.84
N SER A 16 -14.74 -6.47 -10.60
CA SER A 16 -13.55 -7.27 -10.90
C SER A 16 -12.33 -6.36 -11.00
N ILE A 17 -12.02 -5.65 -9.92
CA ILE A 17 -10.78 -4.90 -9.83
C ILE A 17 -10.26 -5.13 -8.42
N PHE A 18 -9.73 -6.31 -8.14
CA PHE A 18 -8.67 -6.55 -7.14
C PHE A 18 -8.06 -7.96 -7.27
N CYS A 19 -8.72 -8.92 -7.93
CA CYS A 19 -8.14 -10.27 -8.17
C CYS A 19 -7.09 -10.34 -9.29
N GLY A 20 -6.97 -9.34 -10.17
CA GLY A 20 -6.10 -9.44 -11.35
C GLY A 20 -4.60 -9.27 -11.08
N ALA A 21 -4.21 -8.63 -9.97
CA ALA A 21 -2.80 -8.41 -9.66
C ALA A 21 -2.15 -9.67 -9.07
N VAL A 22 -2.87 -10.38 -8.19
CA VAL A 22 -2.38 -11.62 -7.54
C VAL A 22 -2.34 -12.79 -8.54
N GLU A 23 -3.36 -12.94 -9.38
CA GLU A 23 -3.38 -14.00 -10.41
C GLU A 23 -2.32 -13.81 -11.50
N ALA A 24 -1.90 -12.57 -11.78
CA ALA A 24 -0.87 -12.29 -12.77
C ALA A 24 0.53 -12.69 -12.25
N ASP A 25 0.80 -12.48 -10.96
CA ASP A 25 2.07 -12.84 -10.34
C ASP A 25 2.19 -14.35 -10.12
N GLU A 26 1.12 -15.03 -9.69
CA GLU A 26 1.09 -16.50 -9.60
C GLU A 26 1.33 -17.17 -10.96
N LYS A 27 0.68 -16.69 -12.04
CA LYS A 27 0.89 -17.26 -13.38
C LYS A 27 2.31 -17.02 -13.88
N ALA A 28 2.90 -15.87 -13.58
CA ALA A 28 4.29 -15.58 -13.93
C ALA A 28 5.29 -16.46 -13.14
N LEU A 29 5.02 -16.68 -11.84
CA LEU A 29 5.81 -17.55 -10.97
C LEU A 29 5.74 -19.02 -11.44
N PHE A 30 4.54 -19.55 -11.68
CA PHE A 30 4.34 -20.91 -12.20
C PHE A 30 4.94 -21.09 -13.59
N SER A 31 4.82 -20.10 -14.48
CA SER A 31 5.46 -20.14 -15.79
C SER A 31 6.98 -20.14 -15.69
N CYS A 32 7.55 -19.40 -14.73
CA CYS A 32 8.99 -19.40 -14.46
C CYS A 32 9.43 -20.77 -13.95
N ILE A 33 8.78 -21.32 -12.93
CA ILE A 33 9.11 -22.65 -12.36
C ILE A 33 9.05 -23.74 -13.42
N ASN A 34 8.01 -23.75 -14.27
CA ASN A 34 7.86 -24.74 -15.33
C ASN A 34 8.98 -24.66 -16.38
N LYS A 35 9.48 -23.46 -16.69
CA LYS A 35 10.62 -23.28 -17.59
C LYS A 35 11.89 -23.89 -16.99
N TYR A 36 12.17 -23.65 -15.72
CA TYR A 36 13.35 -24.23 -15.05
C TYR A 36 13.22 -25.75 -14.86
N LYS A 37 12.02 -26.25 -14.56
CA LYS A 37 11.72 -27.68 -14.52
C LYS A 37 12.02 -28.37 -15.86
N SER A 38 11.69 -27.72 -16.98
CA SER A 38 11.99 -28.24 -18.33
C SER A 38 13.50 -28.29 -18.66
N LEU A 39 14.32 -27.59 -17.87
CA LEU A 39 15.79 -27.57 -17.98
C LEU A 39 16.46 -28.54 -16.99
N GLY A 40 15.69 -29.39 -16.30
CA GLY A 40 16.21 -30.37 -15.34
C GLY A 40 16.61 -29.76 -13.98
N ILE A 41 16.23 -28.51 -13.71
CA ILE A 41 16.47 -27.84 -12.44
C ILE A 41 15.38 -28.23 -11.44
N SER A 42 15.75 -28.45 -10.18
CA SER A 42 14.81 -28.88 -9.14
C SER A 42 13.74 -27.81 -8.89
N PRO A 43 12.51 -28.19 -8.52
CA PRO A 43 11.45 -27.24 -8.20
C PRO A 43 11.86 -26.21 -7.14
N ASP A 44 12.64 -26.61 -6.14
CA ASP A 44 13.08 -25.72 -5.06
C ASP A 44 14.11 -24.68 -5.54
N ALA A 45 15.07 -25.10 -6.37
CA ALA A 45 16.04 -24.18 -6.97
C ALA A 45 15.35 -23.23 -7.97
N ALA A 46 14.39 -23.76 -8.72
CA ALA A 46 13.56 -22.97 -9.63
C ALA A 46 12.70 -21.95 -8.87
N LEU A 47 12.08 -22.35 -7.75
CA LEU A 47 11.29 -21.46 -6.91
C LEU A 47 12.15 -20.33 -6.36
N ASN A 48 13.35 -20.62 -5.86
CA ASN A 48 14.23 -19.61 -5.29
C ASN A 48 14.68 -18.58 -6.35
N GLU A 49 15.11 -19.06 -7.52
CA GLU A 49 15.47 -18.22 -8.67
C GLU A 49 14.28 -17.38 -9.18
N CYS A 50 13.08 -17.96 -9.17
CA CYS A 50 11.87 -17.26 -9.61
C CYS A 50 11.34 -16.26 -8.56
N LYS A 51 11.50 -16.54 -7.26
CA LYS A 51 11.26 -15.60 -6.16
C LYS A 51 12.24 -14.42 -6.22
N GLU A 52 13.50 -14.64 -6.57
CA GLU A 52 14.46 -13.55 -6.78
C GLU A 52 14.07 -12.66 -7.98
N LYS A 53 13.57 -13.25 -9.06
CA LYS A 53 13.03 -12.49 -10.21
C LYS A 53 11.74 -11.75 -9.90
N SER A 54 10.83 -12.34 -9.11
CA SER A 54 9.62 -11.64 -8.67
C SER A 54 9.97 -10.48 -7.75
N LEU A 55 10.96 -10.64 -6.86
CA LEU A 55 11.48 -9.57 -6.02
C LEU A 55 12.07 -8.43 -6.87
N ALA A 56 12.91 -8.75 -7.86
CA ALA A 56 13.48 -7.76 -8.77
C ALA A 56 12.40 -7.02 -9.59
N ASN A 57 11.36 -7.73 -10.03
CA ASN A 57 10.22 -7.14 -10.72
C ASN A 57 9.39 -6.24 -9.79
N CYS A 58 9.14 -6.68 -8.55
CA CYS A 58 8.46 -5.87 -7.55
C CYS A 58 9.23 -4.58 -7.28
N ILE A 59 10.55 -4.66 -7.03
CA ILE A 59 11.41 -3.48 -6.81
C ILE A 59 11.32 -2.53 -7.99
N LYS A 60 11.51 -3.03 -9.21
CA LYS A 60 11.41 -2.24 -10.44
C LYS A 60 10.03 -1.60 -10.60
N SER A 61 8.97 -2.29 -10.16
CA SER A 61 7.60 -1.79 -10.23
C SER A 61 7.31 -0.70 -9.20
N LEU A 62 8.03 -0.64 -8.08
CA LEU A 62 7.86 0.36 -7.02
C LEU A 62 8.81 1.56 -7.18
N MET A 63 10.02 1.33 -7.68
CA MET A 63 11.02 2.38 -7.88
C MET A 63 10.45 3.57 -8.66
N GLY A 64 10.59 4.77 -8.10
CA GLY A 64 10.11 6.01 -8.73
C GLY A 64 8.58 6.18 -8.71
N LYS A 65 7.81 5.21 -8.20
CA LYS A 65 6.39 5.41 -7.92
C LYS A 65 6.19 6.19 -6.64
N GLU A 66 5.13 6.99 -6.62
CA GLU A 66 4.69 7.70 -5.44
C GLU A 66 4.30 6.71 -4.35
N LYS A 67 4.72 6.98 -3.11
CA LYS A 67 4.34 6.16 -1.96
C LYS A 67 2.86 6.38 -1.64
N VAL A 68 2.12 5.29 -1.56
CA VAL A 68 0.68 5.29 -1.28
C VAL A 68 0.39 4.27 -0.19
N GLU A 69 -0.28 4.71 0.86
CA GLU A 69 -0.84 3.82 1.87
C GLU A 69 -2.30 3.53 1.59
N SER A 70 -2.63 2.24 1.64
CA SER A 70 -4.00 1.77 1.45
C SER A 70 -4.71 1.66 2.80
N SER A 71 -6.04 1.71 2.74
CA SER A 71 -6.83 1.61 3.96
C SER A 71 -6.75 0.23 4.59
N ALA A 72 -6.50 0.22 5.90
CA ALA A 72 -6.63 -0.97 6.75
C ALA A 72 -8.10 -1.39 6.94
N GLY A 73 -9.07 -0.55 6.59
CA GLY A 73 -10.49 -0.88 6.63
C GLY A 73 -11.42 0.33 6.63
N LYS A 74 -12.68 0.09 6.26
CA LYS A 74 -13.74 1.11 6.32
C LYS A 74 -14.25 1.25 7.75
N VAL A 75 -14.28 2.48 8.23
CA VAL A 75 -14.83 2.87 9.54
C VAL A 75 -16.02 3.82 9.36
N ARG A 76 -16.76 4.10 10.44
CA ARG A 76 -17.95 4.95 10.38
C ARG A 76 -17.70 6.33 9.77
N GLU A 77 -16.51 6.88 10.00
CA GLU A 77 -16.12 8.24 9.57
C GLU A 77 -15.31 8.27 8.26
N GLY A 78 -15.12 7.12 7.58
CA GLY A 78 -14.37 7.04 6.34
C GLY A 78 -13.53 5.76 6.23
N TYR A 79 -12.27 5.91 5.87
CA TYR A 79 -11.29 4.85 5.71
C TYR A 79 -10.18 5.03 6.73
N LEU A 80 -9.87 3.99 7.49
CA LEU A 80 -8.74 3.98 8.40
C LEU A 80 -7.47 3.75 7.58
N ILE A 81 -6.55 4.70 7.62
CA ILE A 81 -5.19 4.54 7.09
C ILE A 81 -4.27 4.32 8.30
N ASP A 82 -3.45 3.28 8.22
CA ASP A 82 -2.47 2.91 9.23
C ASP A 82 -1.08 2.96 8.59
N LEU A 83 -0.18 3.76 9.16
CA LEU A 83 1.17 3.97 8.62
C LEU A 83 2.19 2.90 9.08
N GLY A 84 1.71 1.88 9.80
CA GLY A 84 2.54 0.81 10.33
C GLY A 84 3.34 1.20 11.57
N ASP A 85 4.19 0.26 12.02
CA ASP A 85 4.96 0.41 13.26
C ASP A 85 6.21 1.29 13.11
N ASP A 86 6.62 1.61 11.87
CA ASP A 86 7.72 2.55 11.63
C ASP A 86 7.29 3.97 12.06
N ASN A 87 7.69 4.35 13.26
CA ASN A 87 7.31 5.64 13.81
C ASN A 87 7.92 6.83 13.05
N SER A 88 8.92 6.61 12.18
CA SER A 88 9.54 7.69 11.40
C SER A 88 8.58 8.29 10.37
N VAL A 89 7.59 7.51 9.92
CA VAL A 89 6.58 7.95 8.95
C VAL A 89 5.29 8.47 9.59
N TRP A 90 5.16 8.39 10.92
CA TRP A 90 3.97 8.90 11.62
C TRP A 90 3.85 10.41 11.45
N MET A 91 2.62 10.88 11.23
CA MET A 91 2.33 12.28 10.89
C MET A 91 1.69 13.02 12.07
N ASP A 92 1.92 14.33 12.15
CA ASP A 92 1.29 15.17 13.16
C ASP A 92 -0.16 15.54 12.77
N GLY A 93 -0.87 16.17 13.70
CA GLY A 93 -2.27 16.56 13.47
C GLY A 93 -2.48 17.48 12.25
N PRO A 94 -1.70 18.56 12.09
CA PRO A 94 -1.70 19.39 10.89
C PRO A 94 -1.48 18.60 9.59
N GLU A 95 -0.45 17.77 9.52
CA GLU A 95 -0.11 17.02 8.31
C GLU A 95 -1.22 16.05 7.88
N TRP A 96 -1.86 15.36 8.83
CA TRP A 96 -3.05 14.55 8.55
C TRP A 96 -4.19 15.40 7.95
N ARG A 97 -4.43 16.61 8.49
CA ARG A 97 -5.50 17.50 8.02
C ARG A 97 -5.23 18.06 6.63
N ASP A 98 -3.99 18.43 6.33
CA ASP A 98 -3.59 18.94 5.01
C ASP A 98 -3.81 17.89 3.92
N ARG A 99 -3.74 16.60 4.28
CA ARG A 99 -4.05 15.48 3.39
C ARG A 99 -5.54 15.09 3.37
N GLY A 100 -6.40 15.87 4.01
CA GLY A 100 -7.85 15.65 4.04
C GLY A 100 -8.29 14.52 4.99
N CYS A 101 -7.47 14.22 6.00
CA CYS A 101 -7.71 13.18 6.99
C CYS A 101 -7.79 13.76 8.41
N LYS A 102 -8.20 12.92 9.37
CA LYS A 102 -8.24 13.26 10.78
C LYS A 102 -7.38 12.27 11.57
N PRO A 103 -6.43 12.72 12.42
CA PRO A 103 -5.63 11.81 13.23
C PRO A 103 -6.52 11.04 14.21
N VAL A 104 -6.23 9.76 14.43
CA VAL A 104 -6.88 8.92 15.44
C VAL A 104 -6.17 9.13 16.78
N THR A 105 -6.76 9.94 17.66
CA THR A 105 -6.16 10.32 18.95
C THR A 105 -6.25 9.25 20.04
N LYS A 106 -7.10 8.23 19.85
CA LYS A 106 -7.22 7.08 20.76
C LYS A 106 -6.32 5.90 20.37
N GLY A 107 -5.43 6.08 19.39
CA GLY A 107 -4.50 5.07 18.88
C GLY A 107 -3.09 5.25 19.40
N GLN A 108 -2.14 4.54 18.78
CA GLN A 108 -0.73 4.73 19.05
C GLN A 108 -0.28 6.13 18.60
N SER A 109 0.39 6.84 19.51
CA SER A 109 1.03 8.12 19.24
C SER A 109 2.41 8.19 19.88
N ARG A 110 3.28 9.02 19.30
CA ARG A 110 4.58 9.37 19.92
C ARG A 110 4.62 10.86 20.18
N THR A 111 5.33 11.25 21.22
CA THR A 111 5.55 12.65 21.56
C THR A 111 7.01 13.03 21.35
N THR A 112 7.25 14.17 20.71
CA THR A 112 8.56 14.81 20.69
C THR A 112 8.49 16.12 21.45
N ARG A 113 9.52 16.41 22.26
CA ARG A 113 9.69 17.73 22.89
C ARG A 113 10.72 18.49 22.09
N ILE A 114 10.35 19.69 21.63
CA ILE A 114 11.23 20.59 20.89
C ILE A 114 11.34 21.89 21.67
N GLY A 115 12.54 22.41 21.81
CA GLY A 115 12.83 23.61 22.58
C GLY A 115 13.97 23.38 23.56
N ASP A 116 14.36 24.44 24.25
CA ASP A 116 15.42 24.41 25.24
C ASP A 116 14.83 24.61 26.66
N PRO A 117 15.56 24.18 27.70
CA PRO A 117 15.09 24.26 29.09
C PRO A 117 14.75 25.68 29.58
N TRP A 118 15.24 26.72 28.91
CA TRP A 118 15.15 28.11 29.33
C TRP A 118 14.03 28.87 28.61
N ASN A 119 13.71 28.51 27.36
CA ASN A 119 12.63 29.13 26.58
C ASN A 119 11.35 28.28 26.53
N GLY A 120 11.33 27.15 27.21
CA GLY A 120 10.19 26.25 27.30
C GLY A 120 10.19 25.17 26.21
N PHE A 121 9.36 24.14 26.45
CA PHE A 121 9.23 23.00 25.53
C PHE A 121 7.89 23.04 24.82
N LEU A 122 7.92 22.94 23.50
CA LEU A 122 6.76 22.59 22.69
C LEU A 122 6.62 21.06 22.67
N LYS A 123 5.45 20.56 23.07
CA LYS A 123 5.09 19.15 22.98
C LYS A 123 4.41 18.92 21.63
N LEU A 124 5.07 18.19 20.72
CA LEU A 124 4.49 17.73 19.47
C LEU A 124 4.03 16.28 19.61
N GLU A 125 2.89 15.95 19.00
CA GLU A 125 2.33 14.61 18.98
C GLU A 125 2.17 14.12 17.54
N TRP A 126 2.61 12.90 17.30
CA TRP A 126 2.58 12.23 16.01
C TRP A 126 1.70 10.98 16.13
N PHE A 127 0.82 10.78 15.16
CA PHE A 127 -0.21 9.74 15.16
C PHE A 127 0.08 8.71 14.08
N ARG A 128 0.05 7.43 14.45
CA ARG A 128 0.20 6.30 13.53
C ARG A 128 -0.95 6.21 12.53
N GLN A 129 -2.16 6.51 13.00
CA GLN A 129 -3.41 6.24 12.29
C GLN A 129 -4.18 7.52 12.03
N GLY A 130 -4.87 7.54 10.89
CA GLY A 130 -5.77 8.62 10.51
C GLY A 130 -7.00 8.08 9.81
N THR A 131 -8.13 8.78 9.95
CA THR A 131 -9.35 8.50 9.19
C THR A 131 -9.44 9.47 8.01
N CYS A 132 -9.50 8.94 6.81
CA CYS A 132 -9.52 9.68 5.55
C CYS A 132 -10.84 9.47 4.80
N SER A 133 -11.21 10.41 3.93
CA SER A 133 -12.38 10.26 3.05
C SER A 133 -12.12 9.30 1.87
N LYS A 134 -10.85 9.09 1.52
CA LYS A 134 -10.38 8.18 0.46
C LYS A 134 -9.74 6.95 1.07
N SER A 135 -9.81 5.82 0.35
CA SER A 135 -9.20 4.55 0.74
C SER A 135 -7.69 4.50 0.54
N GLU A 136 -7.12 5.52 -0.08
CA GLU A 136 -5.69 5.62 -0.38
C GLU A 136 -5.18 7.01 0.02
N LEU A 137 -3.97 7.03 0.57
CA LEU A 137 -3.27 8.22 1.00
C LEU A 137 -1.90 8.29 0.34
N LYS A 138 -1.67 9.33 -0.44
CA LYS A 138 -0.32 9.63 -0.95
C LYS A 138 0.51 10.16 0.20
N LEU A 139 1.64 9.51 0.51
CA LEU A 139 2.57 9.95 1.55
C LEU A 139 3.54 11.03 1.04
N GLY A 140 3.65 11.19 -0.27
CA GLY A 140 4.59 12.10 -0.90
C GLY A 140 5.98 11.48 -1.02
N GLY A 141 6.74 11.97 -2.00
CA GLY A 141 7.99 11.33 -2.41
C GLY A 141 7.77 10.03 -3.18
N THR A 142 8.87 9.47 -3.70
CA THR A 142 8.87 8.23 -4.46
C THR A 142 9.68 7.16 -3.73
N TYR A 143 9.39 5.89 -3.97
CA TYR A 143 10.25 4.81 -3.45
C TYR A 143 11.67 4.96 -3.98
N SER A 144 12.63 5.08 -3.07
CA SER A 144 14.05 4.81 -3.35
C SER A 144 14.29 3.31 -3.53
N LEU A 145 15.46 2.93 -4.04
CA LEU A 145 15.84 1.52 -4.22
C LEU A 145 15.75 0.72 -2.90
N GLY A 146 16.25 1.29 -1.80
CA GLY A 146 16.22 0.64 -0.49
C GLY A 146 14.80 0.45 0.05
N GLU A 147 13.94 1.45 -0.12
CA GLU A 147 12.54 1.38 0.33
C GLU A 147 11.70 0.43 -0.53
N ALA A 148 11.92 0.42 -1.84
CA ALA A 148 11.29 -0.53 -2.75
C ALA A 148 11.69 -1.98 -2.39
N LYS A 149 12.97 -2.21 -2.08
CA LYS A 149 13.46 -3.52 -1.63
C LYS A 149 12.75 -3.96 -0.35
N ASN A 150 12.78 -3.14 0.69
CA ASN A 150 12.15 -3.46 1.97
C ASN A 150 10.64 -3.72 1.82
N ALA A 151 9.93 -2.89 1.03
CA ALA A 151 8.49 -3.06 0.81
C ALA A 151 8.16 -4.38 0.08
N CYS A 152 8.97 -4.79 -0.88
CA CYS A 152 8.79 -6.06 -1.58
C CYS A 152 9.15 -7.27 -0.73
N GLU A 153 10.18 -7.17 0.11
CA GLU A 153 10.56 -8.22 1.05
C GLU A 153 9.48 -8.44 2.13
N LEU A 154 8.86 -7.37 2.62
CA LEU A 154 7.75 -7.47 3.58
C LEU A 154 6.51 -8.15 2.97
N LYS A 155 6.14 -7.81 1.74
CA LYS A 155 5.03 -8.48 1.03
C LYS A 155 5.27 -9.98 0.86
N ALA A 156 6.50 -10.37 0.53
CA ALA A 156 6.84 -11.77 0.39
C ALA A 156 6.70 -12.57 1.70
N ILE A 157 6.75 -11.90 2.87
CA ILE A 157 6.56 -12.51 4.19
C ILE A 157 5.07 -12.60 4.56
N GLU A 158 4.24 -11.65 4.12
CA GLU A 158 2.79 -11.65 4.39
C GLU A 158 2.01 -12.67 3.55
N GLU A 159 2.58 -13.14 2.44
CA GLU A 159 1.99 -14.11 1.50
C GLU A 159 2.40 -15.59 1.75
N ASP A 160 3.40 -15.84 2.61
CA ASP A 160 3.84 -17.19 3.04
C ASP A 160 3.10 -17.65 4.32
#